data_AF-N8Q196-F1
#
_entry.id   AF-N8Q196-F1
#
_cell.length_a   1.000
_cell.length_b   1.000
_cell.length_c   1.000
_cell.angle_alpha   90.00
_cell.angle_beta   90.00
_cell.angle_gamma   90.00
#
_symmetry.space_group_name_H-M   'P 1'
#
loop_
_entity.id
_entity.type
_entity.pdbx_description
1 polymer ?
#
loop_
_entity_poly.entity_id
_entity_poly.type
_entity_poly.pdbx_seq_one_letter_code
_entity_poly.pdbx_strand_id
1 'polypeptide(L)'
;MKANEFVKKFGWEYAKHILTDDAPLVMDLNYTNLKRLVESHELVVQYGGLEDARSHLESIRFNIATKTWFGQALLNWSMYADKLEKAIADVESCLKVDKKLEGL
;
A
#
# COMPACT_ATOMS: atom_id res chain seq x y z
N MET A 1 -2.70 18.85 2.62
CA MET A 1 -2.54 17.70 3.55
C MET A 1 -1.82 16.57 2.81
N LYS A 2 -0.95 15.77 3.44
CA LYS A 2 -0.36 14.62 2.74
C LYS A 2 -1.40 13.50 2.56
N ALA A 3 -1.27 12.69 1.51
CA ALA A 3 -2.25 11.64 1.23
C ALA A 3 -2.34 10.57 2.34
N ASN A 4 -1.22 10.21 2.96
CA ASN A 4 -1.22 9.27 4.09
C ASN A 4 -1.85 9.87 5.36
N GLU A 5 -1.64 11.16 5.62
CA GLU A 5 -2.34 11.89 6.69
C GLU A 5 -3.84 11.97 6.44
N PHE A 6 -4.25 12.13 5.18
CA PHE A 6 -5.66 12.11 4.80
C PHE A 6 -6.31 10.76 5.09
N VAL A 7 -5.67 9.67 4.66
CA VAL A 7 -6.16 8.31 4.95
C VAL A 7 -6.21 8.05 6.46
N LYS A 8 -5.20 8.46 7.22
CA LYS A 8 -5.21 8.36 8.69
C LYS A 8 -6.43 9.05 9.31
N LYS A 9 -6.75 10.25 8.81
CA LYS A 9 -7.79 11.11 9.38
C LYS A 9 -9.21 10.66 9.01
N PHE A 10 -9.42 10.23 7.76
CA PHE A 10 -10.76 9.99 7.21
C PHE A 10 -11.05 8.52 6.89
N GLY A 11 -10.03 7.66 6.91
CA GLY A 11 -10.15 6.24 6.61
C GLY A 11 -10.15 5.93 5.11
N TRP A 12 -10.01 4.63 4.81
CA TRP A 12 -9.89 4.12 3.44
C TRP A 12 -11.15 4.28 2.61
N GLU A 13 -12.34 4.08 3.20
CA GLU A 13 -13.61 4.18 2.47
C GLU A 13 -13.88 5.61 2.00
N TYR A 14 -13.59 6.61 2.84
CA TYR A 14 -13.69 8.01 2.42
C TYR A 14 -12.63 8.37 1.38
N ALA A 15 -11.39 7.86 1.54
CA ALA A 15 -10.33 8.04 0.53
C ALA A 15 -10.70 7.46 -0.84
N LYS A 16 -11.38 6.31 -0.89
CA LYS A 16 -11.93 5.73 -2.12
C LYS A 16 -13.04 6.61 -2.70
N HIS A 17 -13.97 7.07 -1.85
CA HIS A 17 -15.09 7.88 -2.29
C HIS A 17 -14.62 9.18 -2.95
N ILE A 18 -13.61 9.86 -2.39
CA ILE A 18 -13.15 11.14 -2.97
C ILE A 18 -12.36 11.00 -4.29
N LEU A 19 -12.10 9.78 -4.75
CA LEU A 19 -11.49 9.50 -6.05
C LEU A 19 -12.52 9.26 -7.16
N THR A 20 -13.83 9.32 -6.86
CA THR A 20 -14.88 9.21 -7.87
C THR A 20 -15.19 10.57 -8.50
N ASP A 21 -15.69 10.56 -9.73
CA ASP A 21 -15.91 11.79 -10.53
C ASP A 21 -16.86 12.81 -9.87
N ASP A 22 -17.82 12.35 -9.05
CA ASP A 22 -18.81 13.19 -8.37
C ASP A 22 -18.38 13.71 -6.98
N ALA A 23 -17.14 13.46 -6.58
CA ALA A 23 -16.67 13.80 -5.24
C ALA A 23 -16.37 15.30 -5.05
N PRO A 24 -16.58 15.84 -3.84
CA PRO A 24 -16.16 17.20 -3.53
C PRO A 24 -14.64 17.34 -3.60
N LEU A 25 -14.18 18.43 -4.24
CA LEU A 25 -12.76 18.75 -4.31
C LEU A 25 -12.22 19.12 -2.92
N VAL A 26 -11.29 18.31 -2.42
CA VAL A 26 -10.42 18.65 -1.31
C VAL A 26 -9.24 19.47 -1.84
N MET A 27 -9.18 20.75 -1.47
CA MET A 27 -8.05 21.62 -1.83
C MET A 27 -6.75 21.11 -1.20
N ASP A 28 -5.64 21.27 -1.93
CA ASP A 28 -4.27 20.91 -1.50
C ASP A 28 -4.06 19.43 -1.14
N LEU A 29 -4.88 18.55 -1.71
CA LEU A 29 -4.69 17.09 -1.65
C LEU A 29 -4.06 16.60 -2.95
N ASN A 30 -3.00 15.80 -2.83
CA ASN A 30 -2.39 15.15 -3.99
C ASN A 30 -3.15 13.86 -4.34
N TYR A 31 -4.10 13.96 -5.28
CA TYR A 31 -4.95 12.85 -5.73
C TYR A 31 -4.16 11.70 -6.36
N THR A 32 -3.05 11.98 -7.04
CA THR A 32 -2.18 10.93 -7.60
C THR A 32 -1.58 10.07 -6.48
N ASN A 33 -1.10 10.71 -5.41
CA ASN A 33 -0.59 9.99 -4.25
C ASN A 33 -1.70 9.25 -3.51
N LEU A 34 -2.89 9.85 -3.38
CA LEU A 34 -4.03 9.21 -2.74
C LEU A 34 -4.48 7.95 -3.52
N LYS A 35 -4.63 8.07 -4.84
CA LYS A 35 -4.97 6.95 -5.72
C LYS A 35 -3.99 5.80 -5.56
N ARG A 36 -2.69 6.09 -5.58
CA ARG A 36 -1.65 5.09 -5.32
C ARG A 36 -1.80 4.40 -3.96
N LEU A 37 -2.11 5.14 -2.90
CA LEU A 37 -2.34 4.55 -1.56
C LEU A 37 -3.58 3.65 -1.54
N VAL A 38 -4.66 4.07 -2.21
CA VAL A 38 -5.90 3.27 -2.32
C VAL A 38 -5.64 1.97 -3.09
N GLU A 39 -4.97 2.05 -4.25
CA GLU A 39 -4.59 0.87 -5.04
C GLU A 39 -3.67 -0.08 -4.24
N SER A 40 -2.71 0.47 -3.47
CA SER A 40 -1.85 -0.30 -2.58
C SER A 40 -2.66 -1.00 -1.47
N HIS A 41 -3.62 -0.30 -0.87
CA HIS A 41 -4.50 -0.88 0.16
C HIS A 41 -5.38 -1.99 -0.41
N GLU A 42 -5.99 -1.79 -1.58
CA GLU A 42 -6.79 -2.81 -2.25
C GLU A 42 -5.98 -4.05 -2.59
N LEU A 43 -4.73 -3.88 -3.07
CA LEU A 43 -3.83 -5.01 -3.30
C LEU A 43 -3.54 -5.78 -2.00
N VAL A 44 -3.25 -5.09 -0.90
CA VAL A 44 -3.01 -5.74 0.40
C VAL A 44 -4.27 -6.48 0.89
N VAL A 45 -5.47 -5.91 0.70
CA VAL A 45 -6.74 -6.56 1.04
C VAL A 45 -6.96 -7.83 0.21
N GLN A 46 -6.59 -7.84 -1.07
CA GLN A 46 -6.70 -9.05 -1.91
C GLN A 46 -5.86 -10.23 -1.38
N TYR A 47 -4.80 -9.96 -0.62
CA TYR A 47 -4.00 -11.00 0.04
C TYR A 47 -4.54 -11.45 1.39
N GLY A 48 -5.60 -10.84 1.93
CA GLY A 48 -6.13 -11.13 3.27
C GLY A 48 -5.78 -10.08 4.32
N GLY A 49 -4.96 -9.08 3.96
CA GLY A 49 -4.51 -8.01 4.84
C GLY A 49 -2.99 -7.93 4.95
N LEU A 50 -2.50 -7.06 5.84
CA LEU A 50 -1.07 -6.77 5.95
C LEU A 50 -0.23 -7.99 6.33
N GLU A 51 -0.71 -8.81 7.27
CA GLU A 51 0.02 -9.99 7.74
C GLU A 51 0.17 -11.03 6.63
N ASP A 52 -0.94 -11.37 5.96
CA ASP A 52 -0.94 -12.31 4.85
C ASP A 52 -0.13 -11.79 3.65
N ALA A 53 -0.23 -10.50 3.33
CA ALA A 53 0.58 -9.87 2.28
C ALA A 53 2.09 -9.97 2.57
N ARG A 54 2.52 -9.76 3.83
CA ARG A 54 3.91 -9.93 4.24
C ARG A 54 4.36 -11.39 4.13
N SER A 55 3.56 -12.32 4.64
CA SER A 55 3.86 -13.76 4.56
C SER A 55 4.01 -14.22 3.11
N HIS A 56 3.13 -13.73 2.23
CA HIS A 56 3.21 -14.01 0.79
C HIS A 56 4.48 -13.42 0.16
N LEU A 57 4.82 -12.17 0.48
CA LEU A 57 6.06 -11.54 0.01
C LEU A 57 7.32 -12.32 0.46
N GLU A 58 7.36 -12.79 1.70
CA GLU A 58 8.46 -13.61 2.22
C GLU A 58 8.60 -14.92 1.45
N SER A 59 7.48 -15.59 1.14
CA SER A 59 7.47 -16.80 0.31
C SER A 59 8.00 -16.54 -1.11
N ILE A 60 7.58 -15.45 -1.75
CA ILE A 60 8.10 -15.07 -3.08
C ILE A 60 9.62 -14.84 -3.00
N ARG A 61 10.07 -14.07 -2.00
CA ARG A 61 11.50 -13.76 -1.82
C ARG A 61 12.34 -14.99 -1.55
N PHE A 62 11.83 -15.93 -0.74
CA PHE A 62 12.49 -17.20 -0.49
C PHE A 62 12.69 -17.97 -1.80
N ASN A 63 11.65 -18.14 -2.61
CA ASN A 63 11.72 -18.85 -3.89
C ASN A 63 12.68 -18.19 -4.91
N ILE A 64 12.73 -16.85 -4.93
CA ILE A 64 13.69 -16.09 -5.74
C ILE A 64 15.12 -16.36 -5.25
N ALA A 65 15.36 -16.29 -3.95
CA ALA A 65 16.68 -16.47 -3.34
C ALA A 65 17.21 -17.90 -3.53
N THR A 66 16.34 -18.91 -3.40
CA THR A 66 16.68 -20.31 -3.64
C THR A 66 16.73 -20.67 -5.12
N LYS A 67 16.49 -19.69 -6.02
CA LYS A 67 16.43 -19.89 -7.48
C LYS A 67 15.48 -21.03 -7.85
N THR A 68 14.36 -21.16 -7.15
CA THR A 68 13.32 -22.15 -7.49
C THR A 68 12.72 -21.84 -8.88
N TRP A 69 12.71 -20.58 -9.28
CA TRP A 69 12.26 -20.12 -10.60
C TRP A 69 13.42 -19.61 -11.45
N PHE A 70 13.28 -19.73 -12.77
CA PHE A 70 14.30 -19.36 -13.75
C PHE A 70 13.72 -18.55 -14.92
N GLY A 71 14.58 -17.82 -15.62
CA GLY A 71 14.23 -17.08 -16.84
C GLY A 71 13.14 -16.04 -16.61
N GLN A 72 12.16 -15.97 -17.52
CA GLN A 72 11.08 -14.97 -17.47
C GLN A 72 10.23 -15.07 -16.20
N ALA A 73 10.04 -16.28 -15.65
CA ALA A 73 9.29 -16.46 -14.42
C ALA A 73 9.96 -15.74 -13.23
N LEU A 74 11.29 -15.84 -13.13
CA LEU A 74 12.06 -15.15 -12.08
C LEU A 74 11.90 -13.63 -12.18
N LEU A 75 12.02 -13.08 -13.39
CA LEU A 75 11.88 -11.64 -13.62
C LEU A 75 10.46 -11.15 -13.26
N ASN A 76 9.44 -11.87 -13.71
CA ASN A 76 8.05 -11.52 -13.41
C ASN A 76 7.81 -11.51 -11.89
N TRP A 77 8.18 -12.58 -11.20
CA TRP A 77 7.98 -12.68 -9.75
C TRP A 77 8.80 -11.66 -8.95
N SER A 78 9.99 -11.30 -9.41
CA SER A 78 10.77 -10.21 -8.82
C SER A 78 10.02 -8.88 -8.92
N MET A 79 9.47 -8.55 -10.09
CA MET A 79 8.69 -7.32 -10.26
C MET A 79 7.40 -7.33 -9.42
N TYR A 80 6.74 -8.49 -9.30
CA TYR A 80 5.58 -8.65 -8.41
C TYR A 80 5.96 -8.45 -6.94
N ALA A 81 7.10 -8.98 -6.49
CA ALA A 81 7.60 -8.79 -5.12
C ALA A 81 7.80 -7.30 -4.82
N ASP A 82 8.43 -6.55 -5.73
CA ASP A 82 8.67 -5.11 -5.55
C ASP A 82 7.35 -4.32 -5.48
N LYS A 83 6.37 -4.69 -6.30
CA LYS A 83 5.03 -4.07 -6.27
C LYS A 83 4.33 -4.33 -4.93
N LEU A 84 4.37 -5.57 -4.44
CA LEU A 84 3.74 -5.95 -3.18
C LEU A 84 4.45 -5.30 -1.98
N GLU A 85 5.78 -5.25 -1.97
CA GLU A 85 6.55 -4.55 -0.94
C GLU A 85 6.21 -3.06 -0.87
N LYS A 86 6.12 -2.40 -2.02
CA LYS A 86 5.71 -0.98 -2.08
C LYS A 86 4.29 -0.79 -1.54
N ALA A 87 3.37 -1.68 -1.88
CA ALA A 87 2.00 -1.62 -1.39
C ALA A 87 1.90 -1.79 0.13
N ILE A 88 2.67 -2.72 0.70
CA ILE A 88 2.79 -2.92 2.16
C ILE A 88 3.32 -1.64 2.82
N ALA A 89 4.43 -1.08 2.30
CA ALA A 89 5.03 0.14 2.85
C ALA A 89 4.07 1.34 2.81
N ASP A 90 3.28 1.45 1.75
CA ASP A 90 2.25 2.49 1.60
C ASP A 90 1.17 2.37 2.69
N VAL A 91 0.62 1.18 2.89
CA VAL A 91 -0.41 0.93 3.92
C VAL A 91 0.16 1.17 5.31
N GLU A 92 1.37 0.69 5.61
CA GLU A 92 2.04 0.95 6.88
C GLU A 92 2.26 2.44 7.15
N SER A 93 2.60 3.22 6.12
CA SER A 93 2.79 4.67 6.26
C SER A 93 1.50 5.39 6.70
N CYS A 94 0.34 4.79 6.43
CA CYS A 94 -0.97 5.26 6.84
C CYS A 94 -1.40 4.74 8.21
N LEU A 95 -0.66 3.82 8.83
CA LEU A 95 -0.97 3.28 10.16
C LEU A 95 -0.01 3.76 11.25
N LYS A 96 1.20 4.19 10.88
CA LYS A 96 2.19 4.72 11.83
C LYS A 96 1.57 5.89 12.62
N VAL A 97 1.32 5.67 13.91
CA VAL A 97 0.95 6.75 14.84
C VAL A 97 2.13 7.72 14.92
N ASP A 98 1.88 9.00 14.72
CA ASP A 98 2.91 10.02 14.89
C ASP A 98 3.27 10.08 16.38
N LYS A 99 4.40 9.46 16.75
CA LYS A 99 4.98 9.47 18.12
C LYS A 99 5.24 10.87 18.70
N LYS A 100 4.93 11.93 17.95
CA LYS A 100 5.09 13.34 18.36
C LYS A 100 3.98 13.83 19.30
N LEU A 101 2.91 13.05 19.51
CA LEU A 101 1.77 13.41 20.38
C LEU A 101 1.75 12.67 21.73
N GLU A 102 2.72 11.78 22.01
CA GLU A 102 2.80 11.05 23.30
C GLU A 102 3.64 11.80 24.35
N GLY A 103 3.87 13.10 24.17
CA GLY A 103 4.74 13.91 25.03
C GLY A 103 4.24 15.33 25.31
N LEU A 104 2.92 15.53 25.38
CA LEU A 104 2.28 16.75 25.89
C LEU A 104 1.31 16.43 27.03
#